data_AF-A0A2J4XX51-F1
#
_entry.id   AF-A0A2J4XX51-F1
#
_cell.length_a   1.000
_cell.length_b   1.000
_cell.length_c   1.000
_cell.angle_alpha   90.00
_cell.angle_beta   90.00
_cell.angle_gamma   90.00
#
_symmetry.space_group_name_H-M   'P 1'
#
loop_
_entity.id
_entity.type
_entity.pdbx_description
1 polymer ?
#
loop_
_entity_poly.entity_id
_entity_poly.type
_entity_poly.pdbx_seq_one_letter_code
_entity_poly.pdbx_strand_id
1 'polypeptide(L)' 'MSEEITVNCPTCGKIIVWNEQSPHRPFCSKRCQLID' A
#
# COMPACT_ATOMS: atom_id res chain seq x y z
N MET A 1 -16.21 14.92 0.02
CA MET A 1 -14.80 14.95 -0.40
C MET A 1 -14.14 13.75 0.25
N SER A 2 -13.89 12.69 -0.51
CA SER A 2 -13.19 11.51 -0.02
C SER A 2 -11.69 11.82 -0.02
N GLU A 3 -11.13 12.09 1.15
CA GLU A 3 -9.68 12.20 1.32
C GLU A 3 -9.06 10.82 1.14
N GLU A 4 -8.46 10.60 -0.04
CA GLU A 4 -7.67 9.41 -0.33
C GLU A 4 -6.33 9.52 0.42
N ILE A 5 -6.27 8.90 1.60
CA ILE A 5 -5.01 8.75 2.34
C ILE A 5 -4.06 7.92 1.48
N THR A 6 -2.82 8.36 1.27
CA THR A 6 -1.80 7.58 0.54
C THR A 6 -0.64 7.23 1.46
N VAL A 7 -0.08 6.02 1.31
CA VAL A 7 1.11 5.57 2.05
C VAL A 7 2.16 5.00 1.11
N ASN A 8 3.41 5.02 1.52
CA ASN A 8 4.50 4.39 0.78
C ASN A 8 4.67 2.93 1.23
N CYS A 9 4.79 2.04 0.25
CA CYS A 9 5.15 0.65 0.50
C CYS A 9 6.58 0.58 1.06
N PRO A 10 6.81 -0.08 2.22
CA PRO A 10 8.15 -0.11 2.83
C PRO A 10 9.17 -0.89 2.00
N THR A 11 8.73 -1.89 1.25
CA THR A 11 9.61 -2.76 0.46
C THR A 11 10.13 -2.13 -0.84
N CYS A 12 9.32 -1.31 -1.50
CA CYS A 12 9.66 -0.75 -2.83
C CYS A 12 9.49 0.77 -2.94
N GLY A 13 9.01 1.43 -1.88
CA GLY A 13 8.75 2.87 -1.84
C GLY A 13 7.51 3.32 -2.64
N LYS A 14 6.80 2.41 -3.30
CA LYS A 14 5.65 2.75 -4.16
C LYS A 14 4.52 3.36 -3.34
N ILE A 15 4.02 4.50 -3.78
CA ILE A 15 2.86 5.18 -3.17
C ILE A 15 1.60 4.41 -3.55
N ILE A 16 0.82 4.01 -2.55
CA ILE A 16 -0.47 3.35 -2.69
C ILE A 16 -1.54 4.10 -1.92
N VAL A 17 -2.77 4.03 -2.40
CA VAL A 17 -3.92 4.60 -1.71
C VAL A 17 -4.31 3.68 -0.55
N TRP A 18 -4.39 4.25 0.64
CA TRP A 18 -4.90 3.63 1.85
C TRP A 18 -6.43 3.55 1.80
N ASN A 19 -6.93 2.67 0.94
CA ASN A 19 -8.36 2.38 0.79
C ASN A 19 -8.67 0.91 1.11
N GLU A 20 -9.91 0.61 1.47
CA GLU A 20 -10.38 -0.76 1.74
C GLU A 20 -10.10 -1.76 0.60
N GLN A 21 -9.91 -1.25 -0.62
CA GLN A 21 -9.56 -2.01 -1.81
C GLN A 21 -8.08 -2.48 -1.86
N SER A 22 -7.23 -2.01 -0.94
CA SER A 22 -5.84 -2.44 -0.81
C SER A 22 -5.72 -3.45 0.34
N PRO A 23 -5.91 -4.77 0.10
CA PRO A 23 -5.90 -5.79 1.16
C PRO A 23 -4.51 -6.05 1.74
N HIS A 24 -3.45 -5.64 1.03
CA HIS A 24 -2.06 -5.91 1.41
C HIS A 24 -1.39 -4.73 2.13
N ARG A 25 -2.14 -3.70 2.55
CA ARG A 25 -1.59 -2.52 3.24
C ARG A 25 -0.73 -2.93 4.45
N PRO A 26 0.47 -2.34 4.67
CA PRO A 26 1.05 -1.18 3.99
C PRO A 26 1.75 -1.48 2.65
N PHE A 27 1.73 -2.73 2.17
CA PHE A 27 2.41 -3.15 0.95
C PHE A 27 1.59 -2.89 -0.31
N CYS A 28 2.29 -2.58 -1.40
CA CYS A 28 1.64 -2.35 -2.70
C CYS A 28 1.14 -3.64 -3.37
N SER A 29 1.59 -4.81 -2.90
CA SER A 29 1.23 -6.11 -3.44
C SER A 29 1.63 -7.22 -2.47
N LYS A 30 1.04 -8.40 -2.65
CA LYS A 30 1.45 -9.63 -1.96
C LYS A 30 2.94 -9.93 -2.15
N ARG A 31 3.54 -9.58 -3.29
CA ARG A 31 4.98 -9.78 -3.53
C ARG A 31 5.82 -8.96 -2.55
N CYS A 32 5.51 -7.68 -2.36
CA CYS A 32 6.24 -6.84 -1.41
C CYS A 32 6.05 -7.33 0.02
N GLN A 33 4.85 -7.77 0.37
CA GLN A 33 4.57 -8.41 1.66
C GLN A 33 5.37 -9.71 1.91
N LEU A 34 5.74 -10.43 0.86
CA LEU A 34 6.56 -11.66 0.95
C LEU A 34 8.07 -11.40 0.97
N ILE A 35 8.50 -10.21 0.54
CA ILE A 35 9.92 -9.82 0.49
C ILE A 35 10.36 -9.15 1.79
N ASP A 36 9.46 -8.37 2.40
CA ASP A 36 9.63 -7.79 3.74
C ASP A 36 9.97 -8.87 4.77
#